data_AF-A0ABD6ISA1-F1
#
_entry.id   AF-A0ABD6ISA1-F1
#
_cell.length_a   1.000
_cell.length_b   1.000
_cell.length_c   1.000
_cell.angle_alpha   90.00
_cell.angle_beta   90.00
_cell.angle_gamma   90.00
#
_symmetry.space_group_name_H-M   'P 1'
#
loop_
_entity.id
_entity.type
_entity.pdbx_description
1 polymer ?
#
loop_
_entity_poly.entity_id
_entity_poly.type
_entity_poly.pdbx_seq_one_letter_code
_entity_poly.pdbx_strand_id
1 'polypeptide(L)'
;MRDGHGPGSPGDQAGTAGPGPARLCLAGQPGRGGLVPVPRALRETYGLPLGETRLMAAGLSEAGLSGTFVERAYLAQGPRKRSVATTLAPPPPA
;
A
#
# COMPACT_ATOMS: atom_id res chain seq x y z
N MET A 1 14.56 52.46 -16.48
CA MET A 1 14.49 51.10 -17.07
C MET A 1 15.33 50.18 -16.21
N ARG A 2 14.70 49.44 -15.30
CA ARG A 2 15.36 48.50 -14.37
C ARG A 2 14.84 47.10 -14.68
N ASP A 3 15.78 46.19 -14.86
CA ASP A 3 15.61 44.74 -14.96
C ASP A 3 14.86 44.17 -13.75
N GLY A 4 14.00 43.19 -14.00
CA GLY A 4 13.23 42.47 -12.99
C GLY A 4 13.00 41.04 -13.44
N HIS A 5 14.05 40.23 -13.33
CA HIS A 5 14.05 38.79 -13.49
C HIS A 5 13.34 38.11 -12.30
N GLY A 6 12.31 37.33 -12.59
CA GLY A 6 11.78 36.22 -11.78
C GLY A 6 10.71 36.56 -10.72
N PRO A 7 9.93 35.56 -10.24
CA PRO A 7 10.08 34.13 -10.48
C PRO A 7 8.87 33.47 -11.16
N GLY A 8 9.12 32.30 -11.77
CA GLY A 8 8.08 31.41 -12.24
C GLY A 8 7.09 31.09 -11.12
N SER A 9 5.81 31.26 -11.41
CA SER A 9 4.74 30.80 -10.54
C SER A 9 4.91 29.30 -10.28
N PRO A 10 4.99 28.85 -9.02
CA PRO A 10 4.74 27.46 -8.68
C PRO A 10 3.22 27.25 -8.78
N GLY A 11 2.72 27.19 -10.00
CA GLY A 11 1.36 26.76 -10.33
C GLY A 11 1.28 25.26 -10.17
N ASP A 12 1.19 24.85 -8.91
CA ASP A 12 0.62 23.64 -8.37
C ASP A 12 -0.04 22.68 -9.38
N GLN A 13 0.66 21.55 -9.61
CA GLN A 13 0.09 20.21 -9.46
C GLN A 13 -1.14 19.85 -10.30
N ALA A 14 -0.98 19.87 -11.62
CA ALA A 14 -1.80 19.01 -12.49
C ALA A 14 -0.90 18.04 -13.26
N GLY A 15 -0.01 17.38 -12.53
CA GLY A 15 0.50 16.10 -13.01
C GLY A 15 -0.70 15.16 -13.08
N THR A 16 -1.09 14.74 -14.28
CA THR A 16 -1.78 13.46 -14.50
C THR A 16 -0.85 12.33 -14.05
N ALA A 17 -0.51 12.32 -12.76
CA ALA A 17 0.30 11.31 -12.16
C ALA A 17 -0.58 10.07 -12.14
N GLY A 18 -0.12 9.02 -12.82
CA GLY A 18 -0.62 7.68 -12.56
C GLY A 18 -0.65 7.39 -11.06
N PRO A 19 -1.32 6.30 -10.63
CA PRO A 19 -1.47 5.99 -9.22
C PRO A 19 -0.15 6.11 -8.47
N GLY A 20 -0.06 7.11 -7.59
CA GLY A 20 1.16 7.45 -6.87
C GLY A 20 1.66 6.26 -6.04
N PRO A 21 2.92 6.29 -5.59
CA PRO A 21 3.42 5.28 -4.68
C PRO A 21 2.52 5.16 -3.44
N ALA A 22 2.32 3.94 -2.98
CA ALA A 22 1.50 3.61 -1.83
C ALA A 22 2.03 2.37 -1.13
N ARG A 23 1.61 2.18 0.10
CA ARG A 23 2.01 1.08 0.96
C ARG A 23 0.78 0.40 1.53
N LEU A 24 0.68 -0.91 1.36
CA LEU A 24 -0.38 -1.71 1.95
C LEU A 24 0.08 -2.25 3.31
N CYS A 25 -0.64 -1.95 4.38
CA CYS A 25 -0.37 -2.45 5.72
C CYS A 25 -1.59 -3.22 6.26
N LEU A 26 -1.37 -4.10 7.24
CA LEU A 26 -2.47 -4.59 8.07
C LEU A 26 -3.07 -3.43 8.88
N ALA A 27 -4.39 -3.36 8.92
CA ALA A 27 -5.10 -2.43 9.79
C ALA A 27 -5.41 -3.14 11.11
N GLY A 28 -4.89 -2.61 12.22
CA GLY A 28 -5.04 -3.19 13.55
C GLY A 28 -3.78 -3.90 14.06
N GLN A 29 -3.77 -4.21 15.35
CA GLN A 29 -2.61 -4.74 16.04
C GLN A 29 -2.32 -6.19 15.60
N PRO A 30 -1.05 -6.54 15.26
CA PRO A 30 -0.69 -7.90 14.91
C PRO A 30 -1.10 -8.85 16.05
N GLY A 31 -1.90 -9.86 15.71
CA GLY A 31 -2.39 -10.86 16.68
C GLY A 31 -3.78 -10.60 17.27
N ARG A 32 -4.50 -9.53 16.91
CA ARG A 32 -5.83 -9.23 17.50
C ARG A 32 -7.04 -9.10 16.55
N GLY A 33 -6.95 -9.42 15.26
CA GLY A 33 -8.08 -9.12 14.36
C GLY A 33 -8.21 -9.95 13.09
N GLY A 34 -8.54 -11.23 13.20
CA GLY A 34 -9.05 -12.01 12.07
C GLY A 34 -9.35 -13.46 12.42
N LEU A 35 -10.57 -13.92 12.13
CA LEU A 35 -10.97 -15.34 12.23
C LEU A 35 -10.12 -16.26 11.33
N VAL A 36 -9.41 -15.68 10.35
CA VAL A 36 -8.54 -16.37 9.39
C VAL A 36 -7.12 -15.79 9.48
N PRO A 37 -6.07 -16.62 9.64
CA PRO A 37 -4.70 -16.12 9.64
C PRO A 37 -4.37 -15.47 8.29
N VAL A 38 -3.74 -14.29 8.32
CA VAL A 38 -3.37 -13.49 7.12
C VAL A 38 -2.69 -14.34 6.03
N PRO A 39 -1.73 -15.24 6.34
CA PRO A 39 -1.16 -16.13 5.34
C PRO A 39 -2.19 -17.04 4.66
N ARG A 40 -3.19 -17.54 5.39
CA ARG A 40 -4.24 -18.37 4.80
C ARG A 40 -5.12 -17.55 3.85
N ALA A 41 -5.50 -16.34 4.25
CA ALA A 41 -6.29 -15.44 3.41
C ALA A 41 -5.55 -15.08 2.10
N LEU A 42 -4.25 -14.79 2.18
CA LEU A 42 -3.42 -14.52 1.02
C LEU A 42 -3.31 -15.74 0.09
N ARG A 43 -3.04 -16.93 0.65
CA ARG A 43 -2.92 -18.17 -0.13
C ARG A 43 -4.23 -18.51 -0.85
N GLU A 44 -5.36 -18.43 -0.15
CA GLU A 44 -6.67 -18.70 -0.75
C GLU A 44 -7.08 -17.65 -1.80
N THR A 45 -6.54 -16.42 -1.72
CA THR A 45 -6.87 -15.37 -2.69
C THR A 45 -5.98 -15.39 -3.92
N TYR A 46 -4.68 -15.58 -3.72
CA TYR A 46 -3.67 -15.39 -4.76
C TYR A 46 -3.06 -16.71 -5.26
N GLY A 47 -3.44 -17.86 -4.68
CA GLY A 47 -2.90 -19.16 -5.07
C GLY A 47 -1.40 -19.34 -4.81
N LEU A 48 -0.82 -18.53 -3.92
CA LEU A 48 0.62 -18.46 -3.71
C LEU A 48 1.15 -19.63 -2.87
N PRO A 49 2.43 -20.01 -3.06
CA PRO A 49 3.09 -21.00 -2.20
C PRO A 49 3.22 -20.45 -0.77
N LEU A 50 3.34 -21.37 0.21
CA LEU A 50 3.37 -21.02 1.63
C LEU A 50 4.51 -20.06 2.00
N GLY A 51 5.68 -20.22 1.39
CA GLY A 51 6.85 -19.35 1.61
C GLY A 51 6.59 -17.91 1.19
N GLU A 52 6.16 -17.70 -0.06
CA GLU A 52 5.79 -16.39 -0.61
C GLU A 52 4.72 -15.71 0.24
N THR A 53 3.72 -16.50 0.64
CA THR A 53 2.61 -16.00 1.43
C THR A 53 3.04 -15.53 2.82
N ARG A 54 3.99 -16.24 3.46
CA ARG A 54 4.58 -15.82 4.73
C ARG A 54 5.40 -14.54 4.57
N LEU A 55 6.16 -14.41 3.48
CA LEU A 55 6.92 -13.20 3.18
C LEU A 55 5.99 -11.99 2.98
N MET A 56 4.89 -12.15 2.22
CA MET A 56 3.90 -11.09 2.08
C MET A 56 3.23 -10.73 3.41
N ALA A 57 2.84 -11.74 4.21
CA ALA A 57 2.22 -11.50 5.51
C ALA A 57 3.17 -10.76 6.47
N ALA A 58 4.45 -11.15 6.51
CA ALA A 58 5.48 -10.44 7.27
C ALA A 58 5.65 -9.01 6.75
N GLY A 59 5.75 -8.84 5.43
CA GLY A 59 5.83 -7.52 4.80
C GLY A 59 4.64 -6.62 5.14
N LEU A 60 3.40 -7.14 5.13
CA LEU A 60 2.19 -6.40 5.51
C LEU A 60 2.13 -6.01 7.00
N SER A 61 2.75 -6.80 7.87
CA SER A 61 2.76 -6.59 9.32
C SER A 61 3.88 -5.68 9.79
N GLU A 62 5.02 -5.67 9.09
CA GLU A 62 6.20 -4.89 9.45
C GLU A 62 6.11 -3.50 8.81
N ALA A 63 6.82 -3.29 7.70
CA ALA A 63 6.85 -2.01 7.01
C ALA A 63 5.59 -1.76 6.18
N GLY A 64 4.85 -2.78 5.76
CA GLY A 64 3.86 -2.70 4.69
C GLY A 64 4.48 -2.95 3.31
N LEU A 65 3.67 -3.44 2.36
CA LEU A 65 4.11 -3.73 1.00
C LEU A 65 4.05 -2.45 0.15
N SER A 66 5.20 -1.97 -0.33
CA SER A 66 5.32 -0.74 -1.13
C SER A 66 5.12 -1.01 -2.63
N GLY A 67 4.28 -0.24 -3.32
CA GLY A 67 4.03 -0.36 -4.77
C GLY A 67 3.20 0.81 -5.27
N THR A 68 2.53 0.67 -6.42
CA THR A 68 1.60 1.72 -6.87
C THR A 68 0.28 1.65 -6.09
N PHE A 69 -0.42 2.78 -5.96
CA PHE A 69 -1.72 2.83 -5.28
C PHE A 69 -2.72 1.82 -5.87
N VAL A 70 -2.78 1.68 -7.19
CA VAL A 70 -3.71 0.74 -7.85
C VAL A 70 -3.33 -0.71 -7.55
N GLU A 71 -2.06 -1.09 -7.64
CA GLU A 71 -1.61 -2.44 -7.28
C GLU A 71 -1.92 -2.76 -5.82
N ARG A 72 -1.65 -1.81 -4.92
CA ARG A 72 -1.88 -1.98 -3.49
C ARG A 72 -3.36 -1.99 -3.12
N ALA A 73 -4.18 -1.18 -3.79
CA ALA A 73 -5.64 -1.22 -3.66
C ALA A 73 -6.22 -2.53 -4.18
N TYR A 74 -5.72 -3.04 -5.31
CA TYR A 74 -6.11 -4.35 -5.82
C TYR A 74 -5.73 -5.48 -4.84
N LEU A 75 -4.50 -5.46 -4.33
CA LEU A 75 -4.04 -6.38 -3.29
C LEU A 75 -4.81 -6.25 -1.96
N ALA A 76 -5.39 -5.09 -1.65
CA ALA A 76 -6.19 -4.91 -0.45
C ALA A 76 -7.56 -5.61 -0.53
N GLN A 77 -8.13 -5.75 -1.73
CA GLN A 77 -9.48 -6.31 -1.92
C GLN A 77 -9.57 -7.77 -1.48
N GLY A 78 -8.52 -8.55 -1.76
CA GLY A 78 -8.45 -9.96 -1.41
C GLY A 78 -8.56 -10.25 0.08
N PRO A 79 -7.60 -9.77 0.88
CA PRO A 79 -7.62 -9.87 2.34
C PRO A 79 -8.93 -9.33 2.95
N ARG A 80 -9.45 -8.19 2.46
CA ARG A 80 -10.70 -7.60 2.95
C ARG A 80 -11.91 -8.53 2.78
N LYS A 81 -12.02 -9.23 1.65
CA LYS A 81 -13.06 -10.25 1.43
C LYS A 81 -13.00 -11.40 2.43
N ARG A 82 -11.83 -11.62 3.05
CA ARG A 82 -11.59 -12.67 4.06
C ARG A 82 -11.52 -12.11 5.48
N SER A 83 -12.10 -10.92 5.71
CA SER A 83 -12.10 -10.24 7.02
C SER A 83 -10.71 -9.91 7.57
N VAL A 84 -9.71 -9.78 6.70
CA VAL A 84 -8.40 -9.23 7.07
C VAL A 84 -8.44 -7.74 6.79
N ALA A 85 -8.40 -6.95 7.86
CA ALA A 85 -8.40 -5.49 7.75
C ALA A 85 -7.04 -5.01 7.20
N THR A 86 -7.09 -4.16 6.17
CA THR A 86 -5.91 -3.59 5.51
C THR A 86 -6.08 -2.09 5.30
N THR A 87 -4.99 -1.34 5.42
CA THR A 87 -4.93 0.11 5.19
C THR A 87 -3.93 0.46 4.11
N LEU A 88 -4.21 1.52 3.35
CA LEU A 88 -3.28 2.10 2.39
C LEU A 88 -2.66 3.35 3.01
N ALA A 89 -1.34 3.35 3.14
CA ALA A 89 -0.55 4.47 3.62
C ALA A 89 0.26 5.08 2.47
N PRO A 90 0.64 6.36 2.55
CA PRO A 90 1.66 6.91 1.68
C PRO A 90 3.00 6.16 1.87
N PRO A 91 3.92 6.20 0.88
CA PRO A 91 5.26 5.65 1.05
C PRO A 91 5.97 6.36 2.21
N PRO A 92 6.93 5.70 2.88
CA PRO A 92 7.73 6.36 3.89
C PRO A 92 8.51 7.53 3.25
N PRO A 93 8.76 8.62 4.01
CA PRO A 93 9.72 9.62 3.57
C PRO A 93 11.09 8.95 3.38
N ALA A 94 11.76 9.27 2.27
CA ALA A 94 13.10 8.78 1.93
C ALA A 94 14.18 9.39 2.83
#